data_AF-A0A7S3NY21-F1
#
_entry.id   AF-A0A7S3NY21-F1
#
_cell.length_a   1.000
_cell.length_b   1.000
_cell.length_c   1.000
_cell.angle_alpha   90.00
_cell.angle_beta   90.00
_cell.angle_gamma   90.00
#
_symmetry.space_group_name_H-M   'P 1'
#
loop_
_entity.id
_entity.type
_entity.pdbx_description
1 polymer ?
#
loop_
_entity_poly.entity_id
_entity_poly.type
_entity_poly.pdbx_seq_one_letter_code
_entity_poly.pdbx_strand_id
1 'polypeptide(L)'
;MAKSGVREYGMFGEEGAAFISSSKDDTSDEFTQMVDLKVKEILDESHERVHNLLKSKKKDVEILAKNLFWYDYLTAEEIEQILKGEKLDKYHVREWEDKEDYLFHFSPSEENSDPSLPKSPVV
;
A
#
# COMPACT_ATOMS: atom_id res chain seq x y z
N MET A 1 5.00 4.21 15.25
CA MET A 1 4.69 5.67 15.30
C MET A 1 3.32 5.93 15.92
N ALA A 2 2.21 5.38 15.39
CA ALA A 2 0.86 5.62 15.93
C ALA A 2 0.73 5.30 17.44
N LYS A 3 1.26 4.16 17.91
CA LYS A 3 1.24 3.77 19.33
C LYS A 3 1.95 4.77 20.27
N SER A 4 3.12 5.29 19.87
CA SER A 4 3.82 6.35 20.60
C SER A 4 3.06 7.68 20.51
N GLY A 5 2.42 7.98 19.37
CA GLY A 5 1.45 9.08 19.21
C GLY A 5 0.37 9.10 20.29
N VAL A 6 -0.27 7.95 20.50
CA VAL A 6 -1.34 7.78 21.48
C VAL A 6 -0.80 7.78 22.90
N ARG A 7 0.22 6.94 23.21
CA ARG A 7 0.73 6.78 24.58
C ARG A 7 1.68 7.88 25.02
N GLU A 8 2.76 8.11 24.29
CA GLU A 8 3.86 8.94 24.78
C GLU A 8 3.58 10.43 24.59
N TYR A 9 2.94 10.79 23.48
CA TYR A 9 2.70 12.18 23.12
C TYR A 9 1.29 12.68 23.48
N GLY A 10 0.38 11.78 23.89
CA GLY A 10 -0.99 12.14 24.29
C GLY A 10 -1.80 12.82 23.18
N MET A 11 -1.44 12.62 21.91
CA MET A 11 -1.99 13.39 20.78
C MET A 11 -3.40 12.99 20.36
N PHE A 12 -3.94 11.90 20.92
CA PHE A 12 -5.21 11.30 20.52
C PHE A 12 -6.03 10.76 21.71
N GLY A 13 -5.75 11.23 22.93
CA GLY A 13 -6.61 10.98 24.08
C GLY A 13 -7.90 11.80 24.02
N GLU A 14 -8.96 11.32 24.67
CA GLU A 14 -10.15 12.14 24.93
C GLU A 14 -9.74 13.41 25.70
N GLU A 15 -10.47 14.51 25.49
CA GLU A 15 -10.16 15.83 26.06
C GLU A 15 -9.76 15.73 27.54
N GLY A 16 -8.47 15.96 27.83
CA GLY A 16 -7.91 15.98 29.19
C GLY A 16 -7.21 14.69 29.65
N ALA A 17 -7.30 13.57 28.92
CA ALA A 17 -6.60 12.34 29.26
C ALA A 17 -5.23 12.27 28.57
N ALA A 18 -4.22 12.86 29.19
CA ALA A 18 -2.84 12.61 28.82
C ALA A 18 -2.51 11.14 29.14
N PHE A 19 -2.33 10.29 28.12
CA PHE A 19 -1.94 8.88 28.28
C PHE A 19 -0.47 8.71 28.74
N ILE A 20 0.03 9.60 29.60
CA ILE A 20 1.44 9.65 30.01
C ILE A 20 1.67 8.57 31.09
N SER A 21 1.81 7.33 30.65
CA SER A 21 2.50 6.29 31.40
C SER A 21 3.75 5.91 30.61
N SER A 22 4.93 6.30 31.11
CA SER A 22 6.22 6.01 30.46
C SER A 22 6.56 4.52 30.41
N SER A 23 5.87 3.69 31.17
CA SER A 23 6.18 2.27 31.40
C SER A 23 4.96 1.40 31.06
N LYS A 24 5.18 0.36 30.25
CA LYS A 24 4.16 -0.67 29.93
C LYS A 24 3.66 -1.41 31.17
N ASP A 25 4.49 -1.48 32.21
CA ASP A 25 4.28 -2.30 33.40
C ASP A 25 3.38 -1.62 34.45
N ASP A 26 3.11 -0.31 34.31
CA ASP A 26 2.30 0.47 35.25
C ASP A 26 0.84 0.67 34.80
N THR A 27 0.43 0.06 33.67
CA THR A 27 -0.90 0.24 33.09
C THR A 27 -1.78 -1.00 33.19
N SER A 28 -3.07 -0.83 33.50
CA SER A 28 -4.03 -1.93 33.51
C SER A 28 -4.23 -2.54 32.11
N ASP A 29 -4.66 -3.80 32.08
CA ASP A 29 -4.99 -4.49 30.82
C ASP A 29 -6.10 -3.76 30.04
N GLU A 30 -7.10 -3.23 30.75
CA GLU A 30 -8.18 -2.41 30.18
C GLU A 30 -7.64 -1.15 29.49
N PHE A 31 -6.68 -0.46 30.10
CA PHE A 31 -6.05 0.73 29.52
C PHE A 31 -5.21 0.38 28.29
N THR A 32 -4.48 -0.74 28.33
CA THR A 32 -3.71 -1.21 27.17
C THR A 32 -4.62 -1.56 26.00
N GLN A 33 -5.75 -2.22 26.27
CA GLN A 33 -6.76 -2.51 25.26
C GLN A 33 -7.33 -1.23 24.64
N MET A 34 -7.66 -0.24 25.45
CA MET A 34 -8.16 1.06 24.98
C MET A 34 -7.16 1.74 24.03
N VAL A 35 -5.87 1.77 24.41
CA VAL A 35 -4.82 2.31 23.54
C VAL A 35 -4.74 1.56 22.22
N ASP A 36 -4.73 0.23 22.26
CA ASP A 36 -4.57 -0.57 21.04
C ASP A 36 -5.78 -0.40 20.10
N LEU A 37 -7.00 -0.28 20.64
CA LEU A 37 -8.19 0.09 19.87
C LEU A 37 -8.04 1.46 19.21
N LYS A 38 -7.56 2.46 19.95
CA LYS A 38 -7.38 3.82 19.41
C LYS A 38 -6.31 3.87 18.32
N VAL A 39 -5.22 3.12 18.50
CA VAL A 39 -4.17 2.99 17.49
C VAL A 39 -4.73 2.37 16.20
N LYS A 40 -5.57 1.34 16.32
CA LYS A 40 -6.21 0.71 15.17
C LYS A 40 -7.12 1.70 14.42
N GLU A 41 -7.97 2.42 15.14
CA GLU A 41 -8.86 3.45 14.57
C GLU A 41 -8.06 4.48 13.75
N ILE A 42 -6.97 5.03 14.31
CA ILE A 42 -6.14 6.03 13.63
C ILE A 42 -5.46 5.45 12.36
N LEU A 43 -5.04 4.19 12.42
CA LEU A 43 -4.44 3.52 11.27
C LEU A 43 -5.47 3.30 10.16
N ASP A 44 -6.66 2.84 10.51
CA ASP A 44 -7.75 2.61 9.57
C ASP A 44 -8.18 3.94 8.90
N GLU A 45 -8.38 5.00 9.68
CA GLU A 45 -8.69 6.34 9.17
C GLU A 45 -7.59 6.91 8.26
N SER A 46 -6.32 6.75 8.67
CA SER A 46 -5.19 7.25 7.89
C SER A 46 -5.04 6.49 6.58
N HIS A 47 -5.26 5.16 6.61
CA HIS A 47 -5.28 4.33 5.43
C HIS A 47 -6.41 4.76 4.49
N GLU A 48 -7.64 4.90 4.99
CA GLU A 48 -8.78 5.31 4.16
C GLU A 48 -8.56 6.69 3.54
N ARG A 49 -8.08 7.67 4.32
CA ARG A 49 -7.77 9.02 3.84
C ARG A 49 -6.74 9.00 2.71
N VAL A 50 -5.63 8.28 2.88
CA VAL A 50 -4.58 8.18 1.85
C VAL A 50 -5.08 7.41 0.64
N HIS A 51 -5.81 6.33 0.84
CA HIS A 51 -6.39 5.55 -0.24
C HIS A 51 -7.37 6.38 -1.09
N ASN A 52 -8.24 7.18 -0.45
CA ASN A 52 -9.14 8.08 -1.15
C ASN A 52 -8.38 9.20 -1.88
N LEU A 53 -7.32 9.75 -1.27
CA LEU A 53 -6.43 10.71 -1.91
C LEU A 53 -5.76 10.13 -3.17
N LEU A 54 -5.15 8.94 -3.07
CA LEU A 54 -4.52 8.25 -4.20
C LEU A 54 -5.54 7.93 -5.30
N LYS A 55 -6.76 7.51 -4.94
CA LYS A 55 -7.85 7.32 -5.91
C LYS A 55 -8.24 8.61 -6.62
N SER A 56 -8.36 9.73 -5.89
CA SER A 56 -8.65 11.04 -6.50
C SER A 56 -7.55 11.50 -7.46
N LYS A 57 -6.31 11.09 -7.19
CA LYS A 57 -5.10 11.40 -7.96
C LYS A 57 -4.65 10.23 -8.85
N LYS A 58 -5.56 9.33 -9.20
CA LYS A 58 -5.24 8.10 -9.95
C LYS A 58 -4.47 8.37 -11.24
N LYS A 59 -4.87 9.38 -12.01
CA LYS A 59 -4.19 9.76 -13.26
C LYS A 59 -2.73 10.13 -13.03
N ASP A 60 -2.47 10.97 -12.02
CA ASP A 60 -1.14 11.44 -11.67
C ASP A 60 -0.25 10.26 -11.25
N VAL A 61 -0.79 9.35 -10.42
CA VAL A 61 -0.09 8.13 -9.99
C VAL A 61 0.23 7.20 -11.17
N GLU A 62 -0.71 7.00 -12.10
CA GLU A 62 -0.48 6.19 -13.30
C GLU A 62 0.61 6.79 -14.20
N ILE A 63 0.62 8.10 -14.38
CA ILE A 63 1.64 8.80 -15.18
C ILE A 63 3.01 8.65 -14.51
N LEU A 64 3.09 8.86 -13.19
CA LEU A 64 4.33 8.69 -12.44
C LEU A 64 4.84 7.24 -12.53
N ALA A 65 3.96 6.24 -12.40
CA ALA A 65 4.34 4.84 -12.51
C ALA A 65 4.92 4.50 -13.90
N LYS A 66 4.32 5.02 -14.98
CA LYS A 66 4.84 4.83 -16.35
C LYS A 66 6.20 5.48 -16.54
N ASN A 67 6.36 6.73 -16.11
CA ASN A 67 7.64 7.43 -16.22
C ASN A 67 8.73 6.76 -15.37
N LEU A 68 8.39 6.29 -14.17
CA LEU A 68 9.33 5.57 -13.32
C LEU A 68 9.76 4.24 -13.97
N PHE A 69 8.85 3.54 -14.64
CA PHE A 69 9.20 2.33 -15.39
C PHE A 69 10.19 2.63 -16.53
N TRP A 70 9.94 3.70 -17.29
CA TRP A 70 10.78 4.11 -18.42
C TRP A 70 12.18 4.59 -18.01
N TYR A 71 12.28 5.36 -16.92
CA TYR A 71 13.52 6.04 -16.52
C TYR A 71 14.23 5.41 -15.31
N ASP A 72 13.64 4.38 -14.69
CA ASP A 72 14.11 3.66 -13.48
C ASP A 72 14.10 4.48 -12.17
N TYR A 73 14.44 5.77 -12.24
CA TYR A 73 14.38 6.70 -11.12
C TYR A 73 13.86 8.08 -11.54
N LEU A 74 13.26 8.78 -10.59
CA LEU A 74 12.79 10.16 -10.73
C LEU A 74 13.26 11.01 -9.55
N THR A 75 13.76 12.22 -9.83
CA THR A 75 14.05 13.22 -8.80
C THR A 75 12.80 14.02 -8.44
N ALA A 76 12.83 14.76 -7.33
CA ALA A 76 11.67 15.57 -6.91
C ALA A 76 11.28 16.63 -7.97
N GLU A 77 12.26 17.29 -8.58
CA GLU A 77 12.04 18.29 -9.64
C GLU A 77 11.39 17.64 -10.89
N GLU A 78 11.85 16.45 -11.27
CA GLU A 78 11.30 15.70 -12.41
C GLU A 78 9.86 15.23 -12.15
N ILE A 79 9.53 14.82 -10.92
CA ILE A 79 8.16 14.47 -10.53
C ILE A 79 7.25 15.69 -10.71
N GLU A 80 7.67 16.87 -10.25
CA GLU A 80 6.88 18.09 -10.43
C GLU A 80 6.68 18.45 -11.90
N GLN A 81 7.70 18.29 -12.74
CA GLN A 81 7.61 18.52 -14.19
C GLN A 81 6.60 17.56 -14.83
N ILE A 82 6.65 16.27 -14.49
CA ILE A 82 5.69 15.27 -14.97
C ILE A 82 4.26 15.65 -14.57
N LEU A 83 4.06 16.06 -13.31
CA LEU A 83 2.75 16.48 -12.81
C LEU A 83 2.22 17.75 -13.49
N LYS A 84 3.12 18.63 -13.96
CA LYS A 84 2.78 19.82 -14.77
C LYS A 84 2.53 19.49 -16.25
N GLY A 85 2.83 18.25 -16.68
CA GLY A 85 2.69 17.80 -18.07
C GLY A 85 3.89 18.13 -18.97
N GLU A 86 5.04 18.45 -18.38
CA GLU A 86 6.28 18.71 -19.10
C GLU A 86 6.98 17.38 -19.47
N LYS A 87 7.75 17.40 -20.56
CA LYS A 87 8.53 16.23 -21.00
C LYS A 87 9.87 16.20 -20.28
N LEU A 88 10.26 15.02 -19.80
CA LEU A 88 11.59 14.82 -19.23
C LEU A 88 12.63 14.61 -20.32
N ASP A 89 13.76 15.30 -20.20
CA ASP A 89 14.95 15.08 -21.04
C ASP A 89 15.82 14.00 -20.40
N LYS A 90 15.33 12.75 -20.45
CA LYS A 90 16.01 11.56 -19.95
C LYS A 90 16.02 10.45 -20.99
N TYR A 91 17.08 9.64 -20.95
CA TYR A 91 17.17 8.45 -21.78
C TYR A 91 16.25 7.35 -21.25
N HIS A 92 15.45 6.77 -22.14
CA HIS A 92 14.65 5.60 -21.83
C HIS A 92 15.57 4.41 -21.55
N VAL A 93 15.45 3.85 -20.35
CA VAL A 93 16.20 2.66 -19.92
C VAL A 93 15.45 1.39 -20.29
N ARG A 94 14.12 1.44 -20.31
CA ARG A 94 13.24 0.30 -20.63
C ARG A 94 12.27 0.65 -21.75
N GLU A 95 12.13 -0.27 -22.70
CA GLU A 95 11.04 -0.24 -23.67
C GLU A 95 9.91 -1.14 -23.17
N TRP A 96 8.67 -0.73 -23.39
CA TRP A 96 7.51 -1.54 -23.05
C TRP A 96 7.38 -2.64 -24.11
N GLU A 97 7.84 -3.85 -23.79
CA GLU A 97 7.64 -4.99 -24.66
C GLU A 97 6.26 -5.59 -24.39
N ASP A 98 5.37 -5.53 -25.40
CA ASP A 98 4.08 -6.22 -25.45
C ASP A 98 4.25 -7.75 -25.56
N LYS A 99 5.07 -8.36 -24.70
CA LYS A 99 5.23 -9.82 -24.67
C LYS A 99 4.16 -10.40 -23.75
N GLU A 100 3.20 -11.10 -24.34
CA GLU A 100 2.15 -11.89 -23.65
C GLU A 100 2.74 -12.96 -22.70
N ASP A 101 4.03 -13.28 -22.84
CA ASP A 101 4.71 -14.38 -22.14
C ASP A 101 4.91 -14.19 -20.62
N TYR A 102 4.64 -12.98 -20.07
CA TYR A 102 4.73 -12.71 -18.62
C TYR A 102 3.41 -12.87 -17.88
N LEU A 103 2.33 -13.28 -18.55
CA LEU A 103 1.15 -13.78 -17.85
C LEU A 103 1.60 -15.00 -17.05
N PHE A 104 1.72 -14.84 -15.73
CA PHE A 104 1.88 -15.95 -14.81
C PHE A 104 0.75 -16.93 -15.08
N HIS A 105 1.07 -18.00 -15.80
CA HIS A 105 0.28 -19.22 -15.87
C HIS A 105 0.24 -19.75 -14.44
N PHE A 106 -0.69 -19.24 -13.64
CA PHE A 106 -1.04 -19.83 -12.37
C PHE A 106 -1.67 -21.16 -12.73
N SER A 107 -0.85 -22.19 -12.96
CA SER A 107 -1.33 -23.56 -13.00
C SER A 107 -1.96 -23.78 -11.63
N PRO A 108 -3.30 -23.93 -11.53
CA PRO A 108 -3.90 -24.33 -10.28
C PRO A 108 -3.24 -25.65 -9.91
N SER A 109 -2.50 -25.65 -8.80
CA SER A 109 -1.92 -26.84 -8.22
C SER A 109 -2.99 -27.93 -8.19
N GLU A 110 -2.68 -29.07 -8.80
CA GLU A 110 -3.56 -30.22 -9.00
C GLU A 110 -4.52 -30.45 -7.83
N GLU A 111 -5.76 -30.00 -8.01
CA GLU A 111 -6.87 -30.34 -7.15
C GLU A 111 -7.30 -31.76 -7.53
N ASN A 112 -6.85 -32.72 -6.71
CA ASN A 112 -7.37 -34.09 -6.56
C ASN A 112 -7.84 -34.80 -7.85
N SER A 113 -6.99 -35.68 -8.37
CA SER A 113 -7.34 -36.68 -9.38
C SER A 113 -8.39 -37.67 -8.83
N ASP A 114 -9.66 -37.41 -9.10
CA ASP A 114 -10.69 -38.46 -9.14
C ASP A 114 -10.45 -39.30 -10.41
N PRO A 115 -10.12 -40.61 -10.30
CA PRO A 115 -9.64 -41.42 -11.42
C PRO A 115 -10.76 -41.90 -12.38
N SER A 116 -11.93 -41.27 -12.41
CA SER A 116 -13.14 -41.91 -12.97
C SER A 116 -13.79 -41.29 -14.22
N LEU A 117 -13.12 -40.42 -15.00
CA LEU A 117 -13.72 -39.90 -16.25
C LEU A 117 -12.89 -40.20 -17.52
N PRO A 118 -13.49 -40.84 -18.54
CA PRO A 118 -12.78 -41.26 -19.74
C PRO A 118 -12.46 -40.07 -20.66
N LYS A 119 -11.24 -40.04 -21.19
CA LYS A 119 -10.80 -39.04 -22.17
C LYS A 119 -11.60 -39.19 -23.47
N SER A 120 -12.32 -38.14 -23.86
CA SER A 120 -12.91 -38.02 -25.20
C SER A 120 -11.81 -37.79 -26.25
N PRO A 121 -12.02 -38.24 -27.50
CA PRO A 121 -10.97 -38.23 -28.51
C PRO A 121 -10.75 -36.82 -29.05
N VAL A 122 -9.48 -36.52 -29.31
CA VAL A 122 -9.03 -35.30 -29.99
C VAL A 122 -9.53 -35.32 -31.44
N VAL A 123 -10.20 -34.25 -31.86
CA VAL A 123 -10.44 -33.88 -33.26
C VAL A 123 -9.69 -32.59 -33.52
#